data_AF-A0A4R6VFB9-F1
#
_entry.id   AF-A0A4R6VFB9-F1
#
_cell.length_a   1.000
_cell.length_b   1.000
_cell.length_c   1.000
_cell.angle_alpha   90.00
_cell.angle_beta   90.00
_cell.angle_gamma   90.00
#
_symmetry.space_group_name_H-M   'P 1'
#
loop_
_entity.id
_entity.type
_entity.pdbx_description
1 polymer ?
#
loop_
_entity_poly.entity_id
_entity_poly.type
_entity_poly.pdbx_seq_one_letter_code
_entity_poly.pdbx_strand_id
1 'polypeptide(L)'
;MTTTAPDTIVTRSRRALGVAAERWWAPLRRGPGAVRHSVAGQRRHAIHARWRDAVAEIGLSERMYLSGRVHRVEPRITQVVLGRSERFTIRLGAGQTFDDVATHGKAIARAFEVPRIRLTELADDLLEIELLPSAASVPARPTAAMLRRPAVAA
;
A
#
# COMPACT_ATOMS: atom_id res chain seq x y z
N MET A 1 28.30 -0.94 -19.13
CA MET A 1 27.89 -0.17 -17.94
C MET A 1 26.48 0.34 -18.19
N THR A 2 25.46 -0.34 -17.66
CA THR A 2 24.04 -0.01 -17.90
C THR A 2 23.53 0.85 -16.74
N THR A 3 23.48 2.17 -16.96
CA THR A 3 22.87 3.12 -16.03
C THR A 3 21.36 2.87 -15.99
N THR A 4 20.88 2.20 -14.93
CA THR A 4 19.45 1.99 -14.68
C THR A 4 18.91 3.22 -13.96
N ALA A 5 18.13 4.03 -14.68
CA ALA A 5 17.44 5.23 -14.20
C ALA A 5 16.21 4.87 -13.32
N PRO A 6 15.59 5.82 -12.60
CA PRO A 6 15.05 5.63 -11.25
C PRO A 6 13.77 4.76 -11.14
N ASP A 7 13.80 3.80 -10.20
CA ASP A 7 12.72 2.84 -9.88
C ASP A 7 11.51 3.43 -9.12
N THR A 8 11.42 4.76 -8.98
CA THR A 8 10.36 5.44 -8.20
C THR A 8 9.64 6.46 -9.07
N ILE A 9 8.33 6.29 -9.22
CA ILE A 9 7.49 7.28 -9.91
C ILE A 9 6.99 8.26 -8.86
N VAL A 10 7.73 9.34 -8.66
CA VAL A 10 7.28 10.45 -7.82
C VAL A 10 6.31 11.29 -8.65
N THR A 11 5.04 11.32 -8.27
CA THR A 11 4.06 12.18 -8.91
C THR A 11 3.59 13.21 -7.90
N ARG A 12 4.11 14.43 -8.00
CA ARG A 12 3.60 15.56 -7.24
C ARG A 12 2.34 16.09 -7.92
N SER A 13 1.20 15.44 -7.66
CA SER A 13 -0.10 15.94 -8.11
C SER A 13 -0.82 16.49 -6.89
N ARG A 14 -0.96 17.81 -6.81
CA ARG A 14 -1.89 18.46 -5.87
C ARG A 14 -3.31 18.18 -6.37
N ARG A 15 -3.81 16.96 -6.15
CA ARG A 15 -5.24 16.73 -6.32
C ARG A 15 -5.93 17.45 -5.18
N ALA A 16 -6.64 18.54 -5.50
CA ALA A 16 -7.70 19.00 -4.63
C ALA A 16 -8.58 17.77 -4.32
N LEU A 17 -8.91 17.56 -3.04
CA LEU A 17 -9.85 16.54 -2.58
C LEU A 17 -11.24 16.82 -3.18
N GLY A 18 -11.40 16.53 -4.47
CA GLY A 18 -12.67 16.48 -5.17
C GLY A 18 -13.36 15.19 -4.79
N VAL A 19 -14.14 15.24 -3.71
CA VAL A 19 -15.38 14.49 -3.44
C VAL A 19 -15.51 13.15 -4.21
N ALA A 20 -15.08 12.06 -3.58
CA ALA A 20 -15.65 10.73 -3.79
C ALA A 20 -15.48 9.83 -2.55
N ALA A 21 -15.46 10.42 -1.35
CA ALA A 21 -15.44 9.69 -0.08
C ALA A 21 -16.85 9.38 0.46
N GLU A 22 -17.90 9.76 -0.26
CA GLU A 22 -19.29 9.50 0.13
C GLU A 22 -19.80 8.22 -0.53
N ARG A 23 -20.43 7.34 0.27
CA ARG A 23 -21.25 6.16 -0.10
C ARG A 23 -20.63 4.75 -0.03
N TRP A 24 -19.78 4.42 0.94
CA TRP A 24 -19.35 3.01 1.12
C TRP A 24 -19.54 2.39 2.52
N TRP A 25 -20.24 3.06 3.45
CA TRP A 25 -20.53 2.49 4.77
C TRP A 25 -21.99 2.01 4.85
N ALA A 26 -22.32 0.89 4.20
CA ALA A 26 -23.50 0.11 4.57
C ALA A 26 -23.09 -0.90 5.67
N PRO A 27 -23.77 -0.94 6.83
CA PRO A 27 -23.46 -1.91 7.87
C PRO A 27 -23.91 -3.30 7.41
N LEU A 28 -22.97 -4.13 6.95
CA LEU A 28 -23.24 -5.52 6.62
C LEU A 28 -23.62 -6.28 7.90
N ARG A 29 -24.87 -6.75 7.92
CA ARG A 29 -25.47 -7.60 8.95
C ARG A 29 -24.54 -8.78 9.29
N ARG A 30 -24.23 -8.93 10.58
CA ARG A 30 -23.45 -10.07 11.12
C ARG A 30 -24.28 -11.35 10.99
N GLY A 31 -23.96 -12.18 10.00
CA GLY A 31 -24.37 -13.58 9.94
C GLY A 31 -23.34 -14.51 10.59
N PRO A 32 -23.72 -15.74 10.98
CA PRO A 32 -22.85 -16.66 11.71
C PRO A 32 -21.80 -17.29 10.77
N GLY A 33 -20.63 -16.64 10.67
CA GLY A 33 -19.51 -17.05 9.82
C GLY A 33 -18.15 -16.77 10.45
N ALA A 34 -18.05 -16.92 11.76
CA ALA A 34 -16.92 -16.49 12.60
C ALA A 34 -15.59 -17.26 12.42
N VAL A 35 -15.43 -18.07 11.36
CA VAL A 35 -14.17 -18.79 11.04
C VAL A 35 -13.55 -18.31 9.71
N ARG A 36 -13.94 -17.11 9.27
CA ARG A 36 -13.16 -16.32 8.30
C ARG A 36 -12.64 -15.10 9.02
N HIS A 37 -11.49 -15.21 9.67
CA HIS A 37 -10.57 -14.07 9.68
C HIS A 37 -10.38 -13.70 8.22
N SER A 38 -11.14 -12.71 7.74
CA SER A 38 -11.30 -12.50 6.30
C SER A 38 -9.93 -12.30 5.68
N VAL A 39 -9.66 -12.92 4.53
CA VAL A 39 -8.42 -12.75 3.77
C VAL A 39 -8.09 -11.25 3.60
N ALA A 40 -9.12 -10.40 3.49
CA ALA A 40 -9.00 -8.95 3.49
C ALA A 40 -8.43 -8.38 4.81
N GLY A 41 -8.87 -8.87 5.97
CA GLY A 41 -8.32 -8.50 7.27
C GLY A 41 -6.86 -8.92 7.43
N GLN A 42 -6.50 -10.13 7.00
CA GLN A 42 -5.11 -10.61 7.00
C GLN A 42 -4.21 -9.76 6.10
N ARG A 43 -4.67 -9.42 4.88
CA ARG A 43 -3.93 -8.54 3.95
C ARG A 43 -3.74 -7.13 4.51
N ARG A 44 -4.78 -6.53 5.09
CA ARG A 44 -4.65 -5.23 5.78
C ARG A 44 -3.61 -5.32 6.90
N HIS A 45 -3.70 -6.35 7.74
CA HIS A 45 -2.73 -6.56 8.81
C HIS A 45 -1.29 -6.70 8.27
N ALA A 46 -1.09 -7.45 7.19
CA ALA A 46 0.21 -7.60 6.55
C ALA A 46 0.76 -6.25 6.03
N ILE A 47 -0.07 -5.40 5.42
CA ILE A 47 0.33 -4.05 4.99
C ILE A 47 0.76 -3.21 6.20
N HIS A 48 -0.01 -3.22 7.29
CA HIS A 48 0.35 -2.51 8.52
C HIS A 48 1.65 -3.02 9.15
N ALA A 49 1.88 -4.34 9.14
CA ALA A 49 3.11 -4.94 9.65
C ALA A 49 4.32 -4.53 8.80
N ARG A 50 4.26 -4.77 7.48
CA ARG A 50 5.33 -4.41 6.54
C ARG A 50 5.65 -2.92 6.58
N TRP A 51 4.65 -2.06 6.68
CA TRP A 51 4.85 -0.62 6.82
C TRP A 51 5.65 -0.26 8.06
N ARG A 52 5.29 -0.84 9.21
CA ARG A 52 5.97 -0.59 10.48
C ARG A 52 7.44 -1.01 10.42
N ASP A 53 7.68 -2.19 9.85
CA ASP A 53 9.03 -2.74 9.70
C ASP A 53 9.85 -1.86 8.73
N ALA A 54 9.26 -1.45 7.60
CA ALA A 54 9.90 -0.54 6.66
C ALA A 54 10.27 0.79 7.30
N VAL A 55 9.36 1.43 8.03
CA VAL A 55 9.61 2.70 8.74
C VAL A 55 10.76 2.56 9.75
N ALA A 56 10.80 1.43 10.47
CA ALA A 56 11.87 1.17 11.41
C ALA A 56 13.24 0.96 10.71
N GLU A 57 13.26 0.24 9.59
CA GLU A 57 14.47 -0.05 8.82
C GLU A 57 15.05 1.22 8.16
N ILE A 58 14.20 2.05 7.54
CA ILE A 58 14.64 3.23 6.79
C ILE A 58 14.90 4.46 7.67
N GLY A 59 14.60 4.37 8.97
CA GLY A 59 14.80 5.48 9.90
C GLY A 59 13.80 6.63 9.73
N LEU A 60 12.63 6.37 9.13
CA LEU A 60 11.53 7.35 8.96
C LEU A 60 10.81 7.68 10.28
N SER A 61 11.47 7.47 11.41
CA SER A 61 10.94 7.78 12.73
C SER A 61 11.72 8.92 13.34
N GLU A 62 11.02 10.01 13.67
CA GLU A 62 11.62 11.15 14.36
C GLU A 62 11.48 10.98 15.88
N ARG A 63 12.49 11.41 16.64
CA ARG A 63 12.42 11.47 18.10
C ARG A 63 12.09 12.89 18.51
N MET A 64 10.88 13.10 18.99
CA MET A 64 10.44 14.37 19.54
C MET A 64 10.55 14.34 21.06
N TYR A 65 11.10 15.39 21.67
CA TYR A 65 11.15 15.53 23.12
C TYR A 65 9.99 16.40 23.59
N LEU A 66 9.05 15.82 24.35
CA LEU A 66 7.91 16.54 24.91
C LEU A 66 7.87 16.30 26.42
N SER A 67 7.83 17.37 27.22
CA SER A 67 7.74 17.30 28.69
C SER A 67 8.78 16.37 29.34
N GLY A 68 10.02 16.38 28.82
CA GLY A 68 11.13 15.56 29.33
C GLY A 68 11.04 14.06 28.96
N ARG A 69 10.09 13.66 28.10
CA ARG A 69 9.98 12.29 27.58
C ARG A 69 10.29 12.24 26.08
N VAL A 70 10.88 11.14 25.64
CA VAL A 70 11.13 10.88 24.21
C VAL A 70 9.89 10.24 23.61
N HIS A 71 9.29 10.94 22.65
CA HIS A 71 8.19 10.44 21.84
C HIS A 71 8.73 10.07 20.46
N ARG A 72 8.47 8.84 20.03
CA ARG A 72 8.77 8.43 18.66
C ARG A 72 7.57 8.79 17.78
N VAL A 73 7.80 9.63 16.79
CA VAL A 73 6.81 10.03 15.81
C VAL A 73 7.09 9.25 14.53
N GLU A 74 6.11 8.45 14.11
CA GLU A 74 6.19 7.60 12.93
C GLU A 74 4.99 7.90 12.03
N PRO A 75 5.16 7.88 10.70
CA PRO A 75 4.02 8.01 9.81
C PRO A 75 3.10 6.79 9.97
N ARG A 76 1.80 7.05 10.08
CA ARG A 76 0.79 6.01 10.37
C ARG A 76 -0.16 5.81 9.21
N ILE A 77 -0.43 4.54 8.89
CA ILE A 77 -1.49 4.20 7.93
C ILE A 77 -2.84 4.57 8.52
N THR A 78 -3.61 5.40 7.81
CA THR A 78 -4.98 5.80 8.18
C THR A 78 -6.02 5.04 7.37
N GLN A 79 -5.68 4.63 6.15
CA GLN A 79 -6.60 3.94 5.26
C GLN A 79 -5.86 2.92 4.39
N VAL A 80 -6.51 1.79 4.13
CA VAL A 80 -6.06 0.76 3.19
C VAL A 80 -7.18 0.43 2.21
N VAL A 81 -6.86 0.49 0.93
CA VAL A 81 -7.72 0.13 -0.19
C VAL A 81 -7.10 -1.08 -0.89
N LEU A 82 -7.77 -2.22 -0.79
CA LEU A 82 -7.36 -3.46 -1.45
C LEU A 82 -7.96 -3.52 -2.86
N GLY A 83 -7.16 -3.92 -3.84
CA GLY A 83 -7.58 -4.02 -5.23
C GLY A 83 -6.54 -4.71 -6.11
N ARG A 84 -6.58 -4.45 -7.42
CA ARG A 84 -5.55 -4.91 -8.38
C ARG A 84 -4.19 -4.28 -8.09
N SER A 85 -4.19 -3.01 -7.70
CA SER A 85 -3.07 -2.33 -7.07
C SER A 85 -3.50 -1.98 -5.65
N GLU A 86 -2.70 -2.38 -4.67
CA GLU A 86 -2.95 -2.01 -3.28
C GLU A 86 -2.56 -0.55 -3.07
N ARG A 87 -3.44 0.18 -2.38
CA ARG A 87 -3.23 1.58 -2.03
C ARG A 87 -3.41 1.76 -0.55
N PHE A 88 -2.59 2.60 0.06
CA PHE A 88 -2.78 2.98 1.45
C PHE A 88 -2.38 4.43 1.67
N THR A 89 -3.10 5.08 2.58
CA THR A 89 -2.85 6.46 2.96
C THR A 89 -2.09 6.47 4.26
N ILE A 90 -1.01 7.26 4.32
CA ILE A 90 -0.25 7.53 5.52
C ILE A 90 -0.45 8.98 5.95
N ARG A 91 -0.52 9.19 7.26
CA ARG A 91 -0.39 10.50 7.88
C ARG A 91 1.04 10.67 8.40
N LEU A 92 1.68 11.75 8.01
CA LEU A 92 3.03 12.11 8.44
C LEU A 92 3.05 12.56 9.90
N GLY A 93 4.19 12.31 10.54
CA GLY A 93 4.52 12.89 11.82
C GLY A 93 4.75 14.40 11.75
N ALA A 94 4.66 15.09 12.91
CA ALA A 94 5.15 16.46 13.02
C ALA A 94 6.64 16.51 12.64
N GLY A 95 7.02 17.47 11.78
CA GLY A 95 8.40 17.62 11.29
C GLY A 95 8.69 16.82 10.01
N GLN A 96 7.87 15.82 9.69
CA GLN A 96 8.04 14.99 8.49
C GLN A 96 7.35 15.62 7.29
N THR A 97 7.98 15.46 6.12
CA THR A 97 7.54 16.03 4.86
C THR A 97 7.35 14.96 3.79
N PHE A 98 6.71 15.33 2.68
CA PHE A 98 6.62 14.45 1.51
C PHE A 98 7.99 14.02 1.01
N ASP A 99 8.95 14.95 0.98
CA ASP A 99 10.28 14.70 0.43
C ASP A 99 11.06 13.67 1.26
N ASP A 100 10.88 13.66 2.58
CA ASP A 100 11.46 12.63 3.45
C ASP A 100 11.01 11.22 3.03
N VAL A 101 9.71 11.05 2.76
CA VAL A 101 9.18 9.76 2.29
C VAL A 101 9.65 9.45 0.87
N ALA A 102 9.70 10.46 0.00
CA ALA A 102 10.13 10.30 -1.39
C ALA A 102 11.60 9.84 -1.51
N THR A 103 12.49 10.36 -0.66
CA THR A 103 13.90 9.92 -0.60
C THR A 103 14.04 8.43 -0.29
N HIS A 104 13.10 7.85 0.46
CA HIS A 104 13.09 6.43 0.81
C HIS A 104 12.24 5.55 -0.12
N GLY A 105 11.73 6.09 -1.24
CA GLY A 105 10.78 5.38 -2.11
C GLY A 105 11.26 4.01 -2.61
N LYS A 106 12.55 3.88 -2.93
CA LYS A 106 13.15 2.59 -3.35
C LYS A 106 13.18 1.55 -2.22
N ALA A 107 13.52 1.98 -1.00
CA ALA A 107 13.56 1.09 0.16
C ALA A 107 12.14 0.64 0.54
N ILE A 108 11.16 1.55 0.45
CA ILE A 108 9.74 1.23 0.64
C ILE A 108 9.29 0.21 -0.41
N ALA A 109 9.57 0.43 -1.70
CA ALA A 109 9.22 -0.53 -2.75
C ALA A 109 9.81 -1.93 -2.49
N ARG A 110 11.07 -1.99 -2.05
CA ARG A 110 11.74 -3.24 -1.67
C ARG A 110 11.06 -3.93 -0.49
N ALA A 111 10.71 -3.19 0.57
CA ALA A 111 10.04 -3.74 1.76
C ALA A 111 8.66 -4.34 1.43
N PHE A 112 7.99 -3.80 0.41
CA PHE A 112 6.72 -4.32 -0.09
C PHE A 112 6.88 -5.37 -1.21
N GLU A 113 8.11 -5.74 -1.57
CA GLU A 113 8.42 -6.71 -2.62
C GLU A 113 7.79 -6.33 -3.99
N VAL A 114 7.68 -5.03 -4.25
CA VAL A 114 7.17 -4.48 -5.51
C VAL A 114 8.28 -3.78 -6.28
N PRO A 115 8.26 -3.81 -7.64
CA PRO A 115 9.31 -3.20 -8.43
C PRO A 115 9.33 -1.67 -8.31
N ARG A 116 8.16 -1.07 -8.09
CA ARG A 116 8.00 0.38 -7.99
C ARG A 116 6.77 0.73 -7.15
N ILE A 117 6.80 1.93 -6.61
CA ILE A 117 5.66 2.55 -5.95
C ILE A 117 5.37 3.89 -6.61
N ARG A 118 4.14 4.37 -6.43
CA ARG A 118 3.76 5.75 -6.70
C ARG A 118 3.42 6.44 -5.39
N LEU A 119 3.99 7.60 -5.17
CA LEU A 119 3.67 8.49 -4.07
C LEU A 119 2.85 9.66 -4.58
N THR A 120 1.75 9.97 -3.90
CA THR A 120 0.87 11.11 -4.21
C THR A 120 0.64 11.93 -2.94
N GLU A 121 0.98 13.22 -3.00
CA GLU A 121 0.70 14.18 -1.92
C GLU A 121 -0.79 14.55 -1.95
N LEU A 122 -1.53 14.24 -0.88
CA LEU A 122 -2.96 14.55 -0.76
C LEU A 122 -3.20 15.85 0.02
N ALA A 123 -2.39 16.09 1.04
CA ALA A 123 -2.32 17.29 1.85
C ALA A 123 -0.91 17.39 2.46
N ASP A 124 -0.60 18.50 3.16
CA ASP A 124 0.74 18.75 3.71
C ASP A 124 1.24 17.62 4.63
N ASP A 125 0.34 16.95 5.36
CA ASP A 125 0.65 15.83 6.27
C ASP A 125 0.05 14.49 5.82
N LEU A 126 -0.46 14.37 4.59
CA LEU A 126 -1.19 13.19 4.13
C LEU A 126 -0.71 12.74 2.75
N LEU A 127 -0.28 11.48 2.65
CA LEU A 127 0.22 10.88 1.42
C LEU A 127 -0.52 9.59 1.09
N GLU A 128 -0.75 9.35 -0.20
CA GLU A 128 -1.14 8.04 -0.71
C GLU A 128 0.07 7.33 -1.30
N ILE A 129 0.22 6.05 -0.93
CA ILE A 129 1.18 5.12 -1.51
C ILE A 129 0.41 4.08 -2.32
N GLU A 130 0.71 4.00 -3.60
CA GLU A 130 0.21 2.97 -4.50
C GLU A 130 1.32 1.96 -4.81
N LEU A 131 1.07 0.69 -4.48
CA LEU A 131 1.94 -0.43 -4.81
C LEU A 131 1.67 -0.86 -6.24
N LEU A 132 2.68 -0.76 -7.11
CA LEU A 132 2.56 -1.06 -8.53
C LEU A 132 3.18 -2.42 -8.82
N PRO A 133 2.39 -3.51 -8.87
CA PRO A 133 2.93 -4.83 -9.14
C PRO A 133 3.57 -4.89 -10.53
N SER A 134 4.62 -5.71 -10.67
CA SER A 134 5.19 -6.00 -11.98
C SER A 134 4.11 -6.62 -12.87
N ALA A 135 3.98 -6.16 -14.11
CA ALA A 135 2.99 -6.68 -15.07
C ALA A 135 3.11 -8.20 -15.29
N ALA A 136 4.25 -8.80 -14.94
CA ALA A 136 4.51 -10.23 -15.02
C ALA A 136 3.85 -11.08 -13.90
N SER A 137 3.29 -10.46 -12.86
CA SER A 137 2.72 -11.18 -11.70
C SER A 137 1.20 -11.11 -11.63
N VAL A 138 0.53 -11.27 -12.77
CA VAL A 138 -0.87 -11.68 -12.80
C VAL A 138 -0.84 -13.21 -12.84
N PRO A 139 -1.30 -13.93 -11.80
CA PRO A 139 -1.47 -15.37 -11.94
C PRO A 139 -2.41 -15.58 -13.13
N ALA A 140 -1.89 -16.23 -14.17
CA ALA A 140 -2.66 -16.56 -15.35
C ALA A 140 -3.98 -17.18 -14.88
N ARG A 141 -5.09 -16.52 -15.19
CA ARG A 141 -6.42 -17.09 -15.02
C ARG A 141 -6.33 -18.49 -15.65
N PRO A 142 -6.64 -19.59 -14.94
CA PRO A 142 -6.63 -20.90 -15.58
C PRO A 142 -7.64 -20.83 -16.71
N THR A 143 -7.13 -20.74 -17.94
CA THR A 143 -7.94 -20.68 -19.14
C THR A 143 -8.68 -22.01 -19.19
N ALA A 144 -10.00 -21.95 -19.11
CA ALA A 144 -10.90 -23.09 -19.21
C ALA A 144 -10.89 -23.69 -20.63
N ALA A 145 -9.71 -24.13 -21.09
CA ALA A 145 -9.45 -24.60 -22.45
C ALA A 145 -8.93 -26.05 -22.47
N MET A 146 -9.17 -26.83 -21.42
CA MET A 146 -8.75 -28.23 -21.37
C MET A 146 -9.88 -29.19 -20.97
N LEU A 147 -11.11 -28.87 -21.39
CA LEU A 147 -12.24 -29.81 -21.49
C LEU A 147 -12.63 -29.96 -22.96
N ARG A 148 -11.68 -30.41 -23.80
CA ARG A 148 -12.00 -31.06 -25.06
C ARG A 148 -11.66 -32.54 -24.93
N ARG A 149 -12.65 -33.30 -24.46
CA ARG A 149 -12.71 -34.76 -24.68
C ARG A 149 -12.90 -34.98 -26.20
N PRO A 150 -12.01 -35.68 -26.91
CA PRO A 150 -12.40 -36.27 -28.17
C PRO A 150 -13.39 -37.42 -27.89
N ALA A 151 -14.52 -37.36 -28.61
CA ALA A 151 -15.54 -38.39 -28.61
C ALA A 151 -14.96 -39.71 -29.15
N VAL A 152 -15.34 -40.80 -28.49
CA VAL A 152 -15.15 -42.17 -28.96
C VAL A 152 -15.90 -42.33 -30.29
N ALA A 153 -15.19 -42.68 -31.35
CA ALA A 153 -15.81 -43.22 -32.56
C ALA A 153 -15.85 -44.75 -32.40
N ALA A 154 -17.07 -45.30 -32.52
CA ALA A 154 -17.35 -46.73 -32.64
C ALA A 154 -17.36 -47.13 -34.12
#